data_AF-A0A960RS56-F1
#
_entry.id   AF-A0A960RS56-F1
#
_cell.length_a   1.000
_cell.length_b   1.000
_cell.length_c   1.000
_cell.angle_alpha   90.00
_cell.angle_beta   90.00
_cell.angle_gamma   90.00
#
_symmetry.space_group_name_H-M   'P 1'
#
loop_
_entity.id
_entity.type
_entity.pdbx_description
1 polymer ?
#
loop_
_entity_poly.entity_id
_entity_poly.type
_entity_poly.pdbx_seq_one_letter_code
_entity_poly.pdbx_strand_id
1 'polypeptide(L)'
;MDALQAQPSHVQLHAQKTFRVDLDVQAERVNQLVEGCSGAPRIFPDLVPEGEIRAASVYKRFSDADGKDAFRGQMIESFREAWAAKYGAEEAEVMVERFQSLADNLDENGAVIFGSILEKASFEKLIARYNHILAESGSKSWIHAYVNLANHPDFLADREFNEAFLHPVLVALISYRVGGPIRAVDARGKDAEPISVLAQDNMLHIDNTPFNDEYKVILTWEKNKASGPKGQNFVFLPGTHKGSRNCFVDDARGAWSSENASIFTTADSIDRVFQFQQQVRGAEHPMVVEATHDEKPLTTVFAAGSLVHHRYRTEEGYARSCMILAFHRAKDNPGQLVAPEHLVGVVDRSPLNQFVLGAHGEGSEEAFLSALCEESDQMQTLLSQLAEDEAVQEVIQPSARELTPEKVEQWKRTSTEAPTVEELKVREHFIPLHEELSEEDFVVLVEKMMTFDKHGPLDLILFSDSHEEIRKWARNQIREINIGEMQGRVERDWAQHLEQPSEEHLLTPEELEGLATELADLAQEHRESDAEIHLRPGEKISRDDAYRSVKQLLLDLGESITRCEDRQAFLSTSLFLFWAADTLMRFQEPRDLAIEAIGKRLLNHYVSTGILIEKQIEAQSGA
;
A
#
# COMPACT_ATOMS: atom_id res chain seq x y z
N MET A 1 -16.90 18.68 -79.78
CA MET A 1 -15.59 18.65 -79.12
C MET A 1 -15.58 19.80 -78.13
N ASP A 2 -15.72 19.50 -76.85
CA ASP A 2 -14.73 19.90 -75.84
C ASP A 2 -15.07 19.21 -74.52
N ALA A 3 -14.04 18.54 -74.00
CA ALA A 3 -14.08 17.67 -72.84
C ALA A 3 -13.74 18.47 -71.59
N LEU A 4 -14.58 18.36 -70.56
CA LEU A 4 -14.24 18.75 -69.20
C LEU A 4 -13.72 17.51 -68.47
N GLN A 5 -12.41 17.50 -68.22
CA GLN A 5 -11.70 16.53 -67.40
C GLN A 5 -12.13 16.69 -65.94
N ALA A 6 -12.66 15.62 -65.35
CA ALA A 6 -12.74 15.45 -63.91
C ALA A 6 -11.39 14.93 -63.40
N GLN A 7 -10.79 15.64 -62.43
CA GLN A 7 -9.62 15.17 -61.70
C GLN A 7 -10.03 14.00 -60.77
N PRO A 8 -9.20 12.96 -60.62
CA PRO A 8 -9.43 11.92 -59.62
C PRO A 8 -9.09 12.46 -58.23
N SER A 9 -10.04 12.36 -57.31
CA SER A 9 -9.83 12.55 -55.88
C SER A 9 -8.81 11.53 -55.38
N HIS A 10 -7.63 12.00 -54.99
CA HIS A 10 -6.68 11.21 -54.22
C HIS A 10 -7.28 10.95 -52.83
N VAL A 11 -7.94 9.81 -52.68
CA VAL A 11 -8.09 9.17 -51.37
C VAL A 11 -6.71 8.56 -51.07
N GLN A 12 -5.92 9.24 -50.24
CA GLN A 12 -4.78 8.61 -49.58
C GLN A 12 -5.36 7.52 -48.68
N LEU A 13 -5.33 6.28 -49.16
CA LEU A 13 -5.40 5.11 -48.30
C LEU A 13 -4.18 5.18 -47.37
N HIS A 14 -4.36 5.68 -46.15
CA HIS A 14 -3.40 5.40 -45.09
C HIS A 14 -3.31 3.87 -45.00
N ALA A 15 -2.15 3.31 -45.33
CA ALA A 15 -1.91 1.90 -45.12
C ALA A 15 -2.18 1.62 -43.63
N GLN A 16 -3.16 0.77 -43.33
CA GLN A 16 -3.44 0.36 -41.96
C GLN A 16 -2.16 -0.30 -41.43
N LYS A 17 -1.60 0.30 -40.38
CA LYS A 17 -0.44 -0.23 -39.67
C LYS A 17 -0.87 -1.57 -39.06
N THR A 18 -0.08 -2.60 -39.32
CA THR A 18 -0.29 -3.94 -38.79
C THR A 18 0.89 -4.30 -37.91
N PHE A 19 0.62 -5.06 -36.85
CA PHE A 19 1.61 -5.49 -35.87
C PHE A 19 1.61 -6.99 -35.79
N ARG A 20 2.78 -7.61 -35.99
CA ARG A 20 2.96 -9.03 -35.71
C ARG A 20 3.26 -9.23 -34.23
N VAL A 21 2.50 -10.07 -33.54
CA VAL A 21 2.68 -10.38 -32.12
C VAL A 21 3.72 -11.49 -31.96
N ASP A 22 4.96 -11.18 -32.33
CA ASP A 22 6.11 -12.08 -32.26
C ASP A 22 7.40 -11.26 -32.38
N LEU A 23 8.51 -11.84 -31.96
CA LEU A 23 9.85 -11.30 -32.19
C LEU A 23 10.72 -12.39 -32.80
N ASP A 24 11.56 -12.05 -33.79
CA ASP A 24 12.52 -12.99 -34.38
C ASP A 24 13.76 -13.20 -33.48
N VAL A 25 13.48 -13.56 -32.23
CA VAL A 25 14.45 -13.75 -31.14
C VAL A 25 14.12 -15.07 -30.43
N GLN A 26 15.16 -15.74 -29.92
CA GLN A 26 15.02 -16.96 -29.13
C GLN A 26 14.38 -16.65 -27.76
N ALA A 27 13.51 -17.53 -27.30
CA ALA A 27 12.77 -17.38 -26.03
C ALA A 27 13.71 -17.21 -24.81
N GLU A 28 14.89 -17.82 -24.84
CA GLU A 28 15.89 -17.75 -23.78
C GLU A 28 16.53 -16.36 -23.63
N ARG A 29 16.31 -15.43 -24.56
CA ARG A 29 16.81 -14.05 -24.45
C ARG A 29 16.27 -13.34 -23.20
N VAL A 30 15.07 -13.70 -22.71
CA VAL A 30 14.54 -13.20 -21.42
C VAL A 30 15.50 -13.49 -20.28
N ASN A 31 16.08 -14.70 -20.25
CA ASN A 31 17.02 -15.07 -19.19
C ASN A 31 18.24 -14.17 -19.22
N GLN A 32 18.72 -13.74 -20.39
CA GLN A 32 19.87 -12.83 -20.47
C GLN A 32 19.52 -11.41 -20.00
N LEU A 33 18.27 -10.95 -20.22
CA LEU A 33 17.80 -9.66 -19.70
C LEU A 33 17.70 -9.68 -18.16
N VAL A 34 17.32 -10.82 -17.57
CA VAL A 34 17.19 -11.00 -16.11
C VAL A 34 18.52 -11.39 -15.44
N GLU A 35 19.35 -12.22 -16.07
CA GLU A 35 20.66 -12.65 -15.56
C GLU A 35 21.66 -11.48 -15.51
N GLY A 36 21.47 -10.45 -16.34
CA GLY A 36 22.21 -9.18 -16.26
C GLY A 36 22.06 -8.46 -14.92
N CYS A 37 21.03 -8.79 -14.12
CA CYS A 37 20.75 -8.22 -12.81
C CYS A 37 21.64 -8.80 -11.67
N SER A 38 22.66 -9.62 -11.99
CA SER A 38 23.42 -10.38 -11.00
C SER A 38 24.45 -9.51 -10.26
N GLY A 39 24.05 -8.96 -9.12
CA GLY A 39 24.97 -8.30 -8.17
C GLY A 39 24.47 -8.19 -6.73
N ALA A 40 23.15 -8.26 -6.50
CA ALA A 40 22.58 -8.07 -5.16
C ALA A 40 22.41 -9.40 -4.39
N PRO A 41 22.68 -9.42 -3.07
CA PRO A 41 22.37 -10.58 -2.23
C PRO A 41 20.87 -10.90 -2.29
N ARG A 42 20.51 -12.18 -2.42
CA ARG A 42 19.12 -12.62 -2.27
C ARG A 42 18.60 -12.24 -0.89
N ILE A 43 17.42 -11.62 -0.87
CA ILE A 43 16.81 -11.11 0.35
C ILE A 43 15.74 -12.11 0.80
N PHE A 44 15.96 -12.75 1.94
CA PHE A 44 15.01 -13.69 2.51
C PHE A 44 14.19 -13.02 3.61
N PRO A 45 12.87 -13.28 3.66
CA PRO A 45 12.05 -12.88 4.77
C PRO A 45 12.46 -13.67 6.02
N ASP A 46 12.78 -12.96 7.07
CA ASP A 46 13.18 -13.52 8.36
C ASP A 46 12.70 -12.64 9.52
N LEU A 47 12.41 -13.26 10.65
CA LEU A 47 12.01 -12.59 11.89
C LEU A 47 13.03 -12.92 12.97
N VAL A 48 13.73 -11.90 13.44
CA VAL A 48 14.73 -12.04 14.49
C VAL A 48 14.29 -11.31 15.77
N PRO A 49 14.66 -11.83 16.96
CA PRO A 49 14.55 -11.07 18.21
C PRO A 49 15.38 -9.78 18.17
N GLU A 50 15.04 -8.81 19.02
CA GLU A 50 15.75 -7.52 19.12
C GLU A 50 17.28 -7.67 19.26
N GLY A 51 17.73 -8.61 20.09
CA GLY A 51 19.15 -8.86 20.34
C GLY A 51 19.95 -9.41 19.15
N GLU A 52 19.28 -9.79 18.06
CA GLU A 52 19.88 -10.35 16.84
C GLU A 52 19.77 -9.41 15.62
N ILE A 53 19.18 -8.22 15.81
CA ILE A 53 19.07 -7.20 14.76
C ILE A 53 20.45 -6.58 14.52
N ARG A 54 20.90 -6.58 13.26
CA ARG A 54 22.25 -6.12 12.90
C ARG A 54 22.53 -4.66 13.25
N ALA A 55 21.51 -3.79 13.16
CA ALA A 55 21.60 -2.37 13.50
C ALA A 55 20.37 -1.89 14.27
N ALA A 56 20.10 -2.47 15.45
CA ALA A 56 18.90 -2.16 16.25
C ALA A 56 18.68 -0.65 16.50
N SER A 57 19.75 0.14 16.64
CA SER A 57 19.69 1.58 16.90
C SER A 57 19.03 2.40 15.79
N VAL A 58 18.94 1.88 14.56
CA VAL A 58 18.33 2.58 13.42
C VAL A 58 16.82 2.32 13.32
N TYR A 59 16.29 1.38 14.10
CA TYR A 59 14.86 1.11 14.19
C TYR A 59 14.26 2.06 15.21
N LYS A 60 13.34 2.92 14.76
CA LYS A 60 12.67 3.93 15.60
C LYS A 60 11.96 3.30 16.78
N ARG A 61 11.52 2.05 16.68
CA ARG A 61 10.93 1.30 17.80
C ARG A 61 11.87 1.13 18.99
N PHE A 62 13.16 0.87 18.76
CA PHE A 62 14.17 0.61 19.81
C PHE A 62 14.97 1.86 20.21
N SER A 63 14.78 2.99 19.53
CA SER A 63 15.39 4.26 19.91
C SER A 63 14.56 5.02 20.95
N ASP A 64 15.19 5.98 21.65
CA ASP A 64 14.52 6.91 22.57
C ASP A 64 13.66 6.23 23.66
N ALA A 65 14.12 5.10 24.20
CA ALA A 65 13.37 4.30 25.17
C ALA A 65 12.95 5.12 26.41
N ASP A 66 13.89 5.87 27.01
CA ASP A 66 13.61 6.73 28.18
C ASP A 66 12.54 7.79 27.89
N GLY A 67 12.60 8.43 26.71
CA GLY A 67 11.62 9.44 26.31
C GLY A 67 10.23 8.84 26.10
N LYS A 68 10.16 7.64 25.52
CA LYS A 68 8.90 6.91 25.33
C LYS A 68 8.28 6.47 26.64
N ASP A 69 9.08 5.96 27.58
CA ASP A 69 8.61 5.54 28.89
C ASP A 69 8.15 6.74 29.74
N ALA A 70 8.87 7.86 29.67
CA ALA A 70 8.45 9.10 30.31
C ALA A 70 7.09 9.57 29.78
N PHE A 71 6.88 9.57 28.45
CA PHE A 71 5.61 9.93 27.84
C PHE A 71 4.47 9.00 28.25
N ARG A 72 4.69 7.68 28.27
CA ARG A 72 3.68 6.70 28.74
C ARG A 72 3.27 6.98 30.18
N GLY A 73 4.23 7.26 31.06
CA GLY A 73 3.95 7.64 32.44
C GLY A 73 3.13 8.93 32.55
N GLN A 74 3.53 9.96 31.80
CA GLN A 74 2.83 11.25 31.77
C GLN A 74 1.40 11.13 31.23
N MET A 75 1.17 10.30 30.20
CA MET A 75 -0.16 10.06 29.65
C MET A 75 -1.11 9.43 30.67
N ILE A 76 -0.66 8.39 31.37
CA ILE A 76 -1.48 7.72 32.39
C ILE A 76 -1.79 8.67 33.55
N GLU A 77 -0.82 9.48 33.99
CA GLU A 77 -1.08 10.47 35.04
C GLU A 77 -2.06 11.55 34.57
N SER A 78 -1.90 12.04 33.34
CA SER A 78 -2.80 13.05 32.75
C SER A 78 -4.24 12.53 32.65
N PHE A 79 -4.42 11.25 32.26
CA PHE A 79 -5.73 10.59 32.28
C PHE A 79 -6.29 10.48 33.68
N ARG A 80 -5.49 9.99 34.65
CA ARG A 80 -5.91 9.87 36.05
C ARG A 80 -6.38 11.22 36.61
N GLU A 81 -5.61 12.28 36.42
CA GLU A 81 -5.95 13.63 36.89
C GLU A 81 -7.23 14.17 36.23
N ALA A 82 -7.30 14.12 34.89
CA ALA A 82 -8.44 14.63 34.13
C ALA A 82 -9.74 13.88 34.46
N TRP A 83 -9.66 12.56 34.55
CA TRP A 83 -10.80 11.71 34.88
C TRP A 83 -11.20 11.83 36.35
N ALA A 84 -10.27 11.93 37.28
CA ALA A 84 -10.58 12.13 38.69
C ALA A 84 -11.28 13.48 38.93
N ALA A 85 -10.85 14.52 38.22
CA ALA A 85 -11.49 15.83 38.28
C ALA A 85 -12.93 15.80 37.75
N LYS A 86 -13.24 14.92 36.79
CA LYS A 86 -14.52 14.89 36.09
C LYS A 86 -15.52 13.88 36.67
N TYR A 87 -15.06 12.69 37.03
CA TYR A 87 -15.91 11.57 37.44
C TYR A 87 -15.62 11.08 38.87
N GLY A 88 -14.57 11.60 39.51
CA GLY A 88 -14.09 11.16 40.83
C GLY A 88 -12.98 10.13 40.75
N ALA A 89 -12.19 10.03 41.83
CA ALA A 89 -10.96 9.23 41.85
C ALA A 89 -11.18 7.72 41.64
N GLU A 90 -12.28 7.16 42.14
CA GLU A 90 -12.58 5.72 42.00
C GLU A 90 -12.85 5.35 40.54
N GLU A 91 -13.71 6.10 39.85
CA GLU A 91 -14.03 5.88 38.43
C GLU A 91 -12.80 6.13 37.55
N ALA A 92 -11.95 7.10 37.92
CA ALA A 92 -10.71 7.37 37.20
C ALA A 92 -9.76 6.16 37.19
N GLU A 93 -9.56 5.50 38.34
CA GLU A 93 -8.73 4.29 38.40
C GLU A 93 -9.34 3.14 37.58
N VAL A 94 -10.66 2.94 37.65
CA VAL A 94 -11.36 1.92 36.84
C VAL A 94 -11.13 2.16 35.34
N MET A 95 -11.23 3.41 34.88
CA MET A 95 -10.96 3.73 33.48
C MET A 95 -9.49 3.54 33.10
N VAL A 96 -8.56 3.89 33.98
CA VAL A 96 -7.12 3.67 33.75
C VAL A 96 -6.84 2.18 33.62
N GLU A 97 -7.39 1.35 34.50
CA GLU A 97 -7.25 -0.11 34.43
C GLU A 97 -7.84 -0.68 33.11
N ARG A 98 -9.01 -0.21 32.69
CA ARG A 98 -9.63 -0.61 31.42
C ARG A 98 -8.78 -0.22 30.21
N PHE A 99 -8.25 1.00 30.18
CA PHE A 99 -7.34 1.44 29.12
C PHE A 99 -6.05 0.63 29.10
N GLN A 100 -5.45 0.39 30.26
CA GLN A 100 -4.23 -0.41 30.37
C GLN A 100 -4.44 -1.86 29.92
N SER A 101 -5.58 -2.46 30.24
CA SER A 101 -5.95 -3.80 29.74
C SER A 101 -5.99 -3.87 28.21
N LEU A 102 -6.51 -2.83 27.54
CA LEU A 102 -6.46 -2.74 26.08
C LEU A 102 -5.02 -2.59 25.56
N ALA A 103 -4.19 -1.79 26.24
CA ALA A 103 -2.78 -1.60 25.87
C ALA A 103 -1.95 -2.88 26.06
N ASP A 104 -2.23 -3.64 27.11
CA ASP A 104 -1.62 -4.94 27.41
C ASP A 104 -2.04 -5.98 26.37
N ASN A 105 -3.31 -6.01 25.97
CA ASN A 105 -3.78 -6.87 24.88
C ASN A 105 -3.05 -6.57 23.56
N LEU A 106 -2.89 -5.28 23.23
CA LEU A 106 -2.11 -4.84 22.06
C LEU A 106 -0.63 -5.23 22.18
N ASP A 107 -0.04 -5.18 23.37
CA ASP A 107 1.33 -5.61 23.61
C ASP A 107 1.52 -7.13 23.50
N GLU A 108 0.59 -7.91 24.03
CA GLU A 108 0.64 -9.37 24.02
C GLU A 108 0.41 -9.93 22.61
N ASN A 109 -0.63 -9.45 21.94
CA ASN A 109 -1.10 -10.03 20.68
C ASN A 109 -0.60 -9.27 19.44
N GLY A 110 -0.15 -8.03 19.60
CA GLY A 110 0.22 -7.17 18.48
C GLY A 110 -0.97 -6.57 17.75
N ALA A 111 -2.20 -6.93 18.15
CA ALA A 111 -3.43 -6.37 17.65
C ALA A 111 -4.55 -6.39 18.72
N VAL A 112 -5.50 -5.46 18.64
CA VAL A 112 -6.75 -5.44 19.41
C VAL A 112 -7.90 -5.28 18.43
N ILE A 113 -8.91 -6.16 18.54
CA ILE A 113 -10.06 -6.21 17.64
C ILE A 113 -11.30 -5.70 18.40
N PHE A 114 -11.94 -4.67 17.87
CA PHE A 114 -13.21 -4.15 18.38
C PHE A 114 -14.35 -4.57 17.46
N GLY A 115 -15.37 -5.20 18.03
CA GLY A 115 -16.64 -5.44 17.34
C GLY A 115 -17.57 -4.26 17.58
N SER A 116 -17.80 -3.46 16.54
CA SER A 116 -18.55 -2.20 16.55
C SER A 116 -17.98 -1.14 17.52
N ILE A 117 -17.42 -0.06 16.98
CA ILE A 117 -17.21 1.19 17.75
C ILE A 117 -18.40 2.13 17.57
N LEU A 118 -18.97 2.16 16.37
CA LEU A 118 -20.15 2.97 16.08
C LEU A 118 -21.45 2.20 16.28
N GLU A 119 -22.49 2.92 16.62
CA GLU A 119 -23.86 2.45 16.41
C GLU A 119 -24.14 2.22 14.92
N LYS A 120 -25.02 1.26 14.64
CA LYS A 120 -25.36 0.83 13.29
C LYS A 120 -25.78 1.98 12.36
N ALA A 121 -26.59 2.92 12.84
CA ALA A 121 -27.07 4.04 12.03
C ALA A 121 -25.94 4.97 11.57
N SER A 122 -24.98 5.27 12.45
CA SER A 122 -23.78 6.05 12.10
C SER A 122 -22.88 5.28 11.14
N PHE A 123 -22.76 3.96 11.34
CA PHE A 123 -22.01 3.11 10.42
C PHE A 123 -22.64 3.05 9.01
N GLU A 124 -23.96 3.02 8.90
CA GLU A 124 -24.66 3.08 7.61
C GLU A 124 -24.39 4.41 6.87
N LYS A 125 -24.24 5.52 7.59
CA LYS A 125 -23.83 6.80 7.00
C LYS A 125 -22.39 6.76 6.48
N LEU A 126 -21.47 6.16 7.25
CA LEU A 126 -20.09 5.93 6.80
C LEU A 126 -20.07 5.17 5.48
N ILE A 127 -20.80 4.05 5.40
CA ILE A 127 -20.88 3.21 4.19
C ILE A 127 -21.39 4.04 3.01
N ALA A 128 -22.47 4.80 3.21
CA ALA A 128 -23.05 5.60 2.13
C ALA A 128 -22.05 6.63 1.57
N ARG A 129 -21.32 7.33 2.44
CA ARG A 129 -20.35 8.35 2.02
C ARG A 129 -19.08 7.73 1.43
N TYR A 130 -18.59 6.64 2.01
CA TYR A 130 -17.48 5.85 1.48
C TYR A 130 -17.79 5.34 0.06
N ASN A 131 -18.97 4.74 -0.14
CA ASN A 131 -19.39 4.22 -1.45
C ASN A 131 -19.48 5.32 -2.50
N HIS A 132 -19.94 6.51 -2.12
CA HIS A 132 -19.98 7.66 -3.02
C HIS A 132 -18.58 8.07 -3.47
N ILE A 133 -17.64 8.22 -2.52
CA ILE A 133 -16.24 8.56 -2.78
C ILE A 133 -15.57 7.52 -3.70
N LEU A 134 -15.77 6.22 -3.41
CA LEU A 134 -15.20 5.14 -4.20
C LEU A 134 -15.78 5.08 -5.62
N ALA A 135 -17.07 5.36 -5.79
CA ALA A 135 -17.70 5.40 -7.11
C ALA A 135 -17.19 6.56 -7.98
N GLU A 136 -16.92 7.72 -7.36
CA GLU A 136 -16.44 8.93 -8.05
C GLU A 136 -14.94 8.88 -8.36
N SER A 137 -14.12 8.47 -7.38
CA SER A 137 -12.66 8.65 -7.41
C SER A 137 -11.86 7.35 -7.29
N GLY A 138 -12.53 6.20 -7.16
CA GLY A 138 -11.86 4.92 -6.97
C GLY A 138 -11.16 4.39 -8.22
N SER A 139 -10.00 3.75 -8.01
CA SER A 139 -9.41 2.86 -9.02
C SER A 139 -10.38 1.69 -9.21
N LYS A 140 -10.77 1.36 -10.44
CA LYS A 140 -11.62 0.20 -10.73
C LYS A 140 -10.74 -0.95 -11.22
N SER A 141 -9.79 -1.39 -10.39
CA SER A 141 -8.90 -2.50 -10.76
C SER A 141 -9.57 -3.87 -10.55
N TRP A 142 -9.05 -4.90 -11.21
CA TRP A 142 -9.52 -6.27 -11.13
C TRP A 142 -9.21 -6.94 -9.78
N ILE A 143 -8.16 -6.52 -9.05
CA ILE A 143 -7.80 -7.08 -7.74
C ILE A 143 -8.62 -6.46 -6.60
N HIS A 144 -8.83 -5.15 -6.68
CA HIS A 144 -9.59 -4.36 -5.72
C HIS A 144 -9.87 -2.98 -6.31
N ALA A 145 -10.88 -2.29 -5.76
CA ALA A 145 -10.99 -0.86 -5.93
C ALA A 145 -10.21 -0.14 -4.82
N TYR A 146 -9.57 0.98 -5.15
CA TYR A 146 -8.76 1.77 -4.22
C TYR A 146 -9.17 3.24 -4.24
N VAL A 147 -9.19 3.90 -3.08
CA VAL A 147 -9.24 5.37 -3.00
C VAL A 147 -8.25 5.90 -1.97
N ASN A 148 -7.55 6.98 -2.32
CA ASN A 148 -6.74 7.74 -1.38
C ASN A 148 -7.64 8.70 -0.59
N LEU A 149 -7.88 8.39 0.69
CA LEU A 149 -8.74 9.19 1.56
C LEU A 149 -8.07 10.48 2.05
N ALA A 150 -6.75 10.64 1.88
CA ALA A 150 -6.07 11.91 2.16
C ALA A 150 -6.59 13.05 1.24
N ASN A 151 -7.15 12.71 0.08
CA ASN A 151 -7.81 13.68 -0.80
C ASN A 151 -9.23 14.08 -0.34
N HIS A 152 -9.76 13.44 0.70
CA HIS A 152 -11.11 13.63 1.25
C HIS A 152 -11.05 13.96 2.75
N PRO A 153 -10.39 15.06 3.15
CA PRO A 153 -10.21 15.42 4.56
C PRO A 153 -11.55 15.68 5.28
N ASP A 154 -12.56 16.16 4.55
CA ASP A 154 -13.93 16.36 5.01
C ASP A 154 -14.64 15.05 5.39
N PHE A 155 -14.25 13.93 4.79
CA PHE A 155 -14.70 12.59 5.16
C PHE A 155 -13.94 12.08 6.38
N LEU A 156 -12.62 12.24 6.42
CA LEU A 156 -11.78 11.80 7.55
C LEU A 156 -12.13 12.53 8.86
N ALA A 157 -12.53 13.79 8.79
CA ALA A 157 -12.87 14.61 9.95
C ALA A 157 -14.36 14.57 10.35
N ASP A 158 -15.20 13.81 9.65
CA ASP A 158 -16.65 13.80 9.90
C ASP A 158 -16.99 13.12 11.23
N ARG A 159 -17.39 13.93 12.21
CA ARG A 159 -17.79 13.49 13.55
C ARG A 159 -19.02 12.57 13.56
N GLU A 160 -19.79 12.45 12.47
CA GLU A 160 -20.89 11.48 12.43
C GLU A 160 -20.39 10.03 12.45
N PHE A 161 -19.15 9.77 12.03
CA PHE A 161 -18.64 8.40 11.93
C PHE A 161 -17.11 8.23 12.00
N ASN A 162 -16.32 9.30 12.08
CA ASN A 162 -14.86 9.17 12.10
C ASN A 162 -14.34 8.38 13.30
N GLU A 163 -15.11 8.30 14.39
CA GLU A 163 -14.81 7.46 15.54
C GLU A 163 -14.61 5.98 15.16
N ALA A 164 -15.18 5.48 14.06
CA ALA A 164 -14.90 4.12 13.59
C ALA A 164 -13.40 3.86 13.35
N PHE A 165 -12.60 4.90 13.08
CA PHE A 165 -11.17 4.80 12.75
C PHE A 165 -10.28 5.85 13.46
N LEU A 166 -10.85 6.85 14.13
CA LEU A 166 -10.16 7.91 14.86
C LEU A 166 -10.74 8.14 16.28
N HIS A 167 -11.45 7.16 16.85
CA HIS A 167 -11.93 7.31 18.23
C HIS A 167 -10.75 7.60 19.18
N PRO A 168 -10.89 8.51 20.17
CA PRO A 168 -9.79 8.90 21.07
C PRO A 168 -9.09 7.74 21.78
N VAL A 169 -9.82 6.67 22.12
CA VAL A 169 -9.22 5.42 22.67
C VAL A 169 -8.25 4.76 21.69
N LEU A 170 -8.57 4.72 20.38
CA LEU A 170 -7.67 4.16 19.36
C LEU A 170 -6.40 5.01 19.23
N VAL A 171 -6.57 6.33 19.21
CA VAL A 171 -5.46 7.30 19.15
C VAL A 171 -4.58 7.18 20.39
N ALA A 172 -5.18 7.11 21.58
CA ALA A 172 -4.48 6.93 22.84
C ALA A 172 -3.73 5.58 22.90
N LEU A 173 -4.34 4.48 22.44
CA LEU A 173 -3.69 3.17 22.40
C LEU A 173 -2.44 3.20 21.54
N ILE A 174 -2.55 3.72 20.31
CA ILE A 174 -1.40 3.80 19.40
C ILE A 174 -0.33 4.73 19.99
N SER A 175 -0.72 5.90 20.50
CA SER A 175 0.20 6.87 21.10
C SER A 175 0.93 6.34 22.33
N TYR A 176 0.23 5.59 23.19
CA TYR A 176 0.82 4.88 24.32
C TYR A 176 1.81 3.82 23.86
N ARG A 177 1.47 3.04 22.83
CA ARG A 177 2.35 2.00 22.28
C ARG A 177 3.63 2.57 21.69
N VAL A 178 3.55 3.60 20.86
CA VAL A 178 4.75 4.20 20.24
C VAL A 178 5.53 5.12 21.18
N GLY A 179 4.91 5.56 22.29
CA GLY A 179 5.54 6.41 23.31
C GLY A 179 5.70 7.87 22.88
N GLY A 180 4.67 8.45 22.29
CA GLY A 180 4.64 9.88 21.96
C GLY A 180 3.39 10.29 21.20
N PRO A 181 3.22 11.59 20.90
CA PRO A 181 2.17 12.05 20.01
C PRO A 181 2.27 11.36 18.65
N ILE A 182 1.11 11.13 18.03
CA ILE A 182 1.02 10.43 16.75
C ILE A 182 0.37 11.29 15.69
N ARG A 183 0.62 10.91 14.45
CA ARG A 183 -0.09 11.42 13.29
C ARG A 183 -0.32 10.32 12.29
N ALA A 184 -1.38 10.47 11.51
CA ALA A 184 -1.62 9.66 10.34
C ALA A 184 -0.59 9.99 9.26
N VAL A 185 -0.14 8.96 8.53
CA VAL A 185 0.82 9.05 7.42
C VAL A 185 0.28 8.46 6.12
N ASP A 186 -0.78 7.66 6.22
CA ASP A 186 -1.53 7.11 5.09
C ASP A 186 -3.00 6.95 5.48
N ALA A 187 -3.91 7.15 4.53
CA ALA A 187 -5.33 6.91 4.71
C ALA A 187 -5.95 6.44 3.39
N ARG A 188 -6.47 5.21 3.37
CA ARG A 188 -6.94 4.58 2.14
C ARG A 188 -8.18 3.73 2.34
N GLY A 189 -9.04 3.71 1.32
CA GLY A 189 -10.21 2.85 1.21
C GLY A 189 -9.98 1.75 0.18
N LYS A 190 -10.47 0.54 0.44
CA LYS A 190 -10.41 -0.58 -0.51
C LYS A 190 -11.68 -1.43 -0.51
N ASP A 191 -12.19 -1.74 -1.70
CA ASP A 191 -13.18 -2.81 -1.89
C ASP A 191 -12.53 -4.01 -2.56
N ALA A 192 -12.69 -5.18 -1.95
CA ALA A 192 -12.16 -6.44 -2.45
C ALA A 192 -13.32 -7.38 -2.77
N GLU A 193 -13.38 -7.82 -4.03
CA GLU A 193 -14.20 -8.97 -4.42
C GLU A 193 -13.49 -10.28 -4.02
N PRO A 194 -14.22 -11.39 -3.88
CA PRO A 194 -13.62 -12.71 -3.72
C PRO A 194 -12.65 -13.01 -4.88
N ILE A 195 -11.37 -13.13 -4.55
CA ILE A 195 -10.30 -13.45 -5.48
C ILE A 195 -9.14 -14.12 -4.75
N SER A 196 -8.52 -15.10 -5.40
CA SER A 196 -7.26 -15.70 -4.98
C SER A 196 -6.16 -15.29 -5.95
N VAL A 197 -5.18 -14.53 -5.45
CA VAL A 197 -4.02 -14.06 -6.22
C VAL A 197 -2.87 -13.70 -5.30
N LEU A 198 -1.64 -14.06 -5.68
CA LEU A 198 -0.40 -13.53 -5.11
C LEU A 198 -0.03 -12.23 -5.84
N ALA A 199 -0.54 -11.12 -5.30
CA ALA A 199 -0.17 -9.77 -5.69
C ALA A 199 0.46 -9.04 -4.49
N GLN A 200 1.43 -8.16 -4.73
CA GLN A 200 2.36 -7.65 -3.71
C GLN A 200 1.71 -7.17 -2.40
N ASP A 201 0.64 -6.38 -2.45
CA ASP A 201 -0.02 -5.85 -1.24
C ASP A 201 -1.00 -6.82 -0.55
N ASN A 202 -1.12 -8.05 -1.06
CA ASN A 202 -2.07 -9.04 -0.57
C ASN A 202 -1.39 -10.36 -0.15
N MET A 203 -0.06 -10.44 -0.21
CA MET A 203 0.72 -11.60 0.25
C MET A 203 0.82 -11.62 1.78
N LEU A 204 1.23 -12.74 2.39
CA LEU A 204 1.53 -12.74 3.84
C LEU A 204 2.75 -11.86 4.07
N HIS A 205 2.62 -10.81 4.88
CA HIS A 205 3.69 -9.81 4.98
C HIS A 205 3.75 -9.07 6.33
N ILE A 206 4.80 -8.28 6.46
CA ILE A 206 4.89 -7.13 7.37
C ILE A 206 4.90 -5.87 6.49
N ASP A 207 4.31 -4.76 6.95
CA ASP A 207 4.28 -3.56 6.11
C ASP A 207 5.68 -3.01 5.80
N ASN A 208 5.79 -2.30 4.66
CA ASN A 208 7.06 -1.83 4.09
C ASN A 208 7.63 -0.59 4.82
N THR A 209 7.72 -0.66 6.14
CA THR A 209 8.17 0.40 7.04
C THR A 209 9.16 -0.15 8.09
N PRO A 210 10.28 -0.80 7.68
CA PRO A 210 11.11 -1.64 8.56
C PRO A 210 11.62 -0.90 9.78
N PHE A 211 11.98 0.36 9.58
CA PHE A 211 12.65 1.20 10.56
C PHE A 211 11.67 2.12 11.30
N ASN A 212 10.40 2.18 10.89
CA ASN A 212 9.36 2.96 11.56
C ASN A 212 8.57 2.07 12.51
N ASP A 213 8.16 2.62 13.66
CA ASP A 213 7.22 1.95 14.56
C ASP A 213 5.78 2.24 14.07
N GLU A 214 5.41 1.61 12.94
CA GLU A 214 4.11 1.84 12.28
C GLU A 214 3.01 1.02 12.94
N TYR A 215 1.95 1.72 13.32
CA TYR A 215 0.68 1.13 13.75
C TYR A 215 -0.42 1.50 12.76
N LYS A 216 -1.41 0.62 12.62
CA LYS A 216 -2.56 0.87 11.75
C LYS A 216 -3.86 0.65 12.49
N VAL A 217 -4.86 1.43 12.09
CA VAL A 217 -6.27 1.11 12.29
C VAL A 217 -6.81 0.57 10.97
N ILE A 218 -7.35 -0.65 10.99
CA ILE A 218 -8.12 -1.19 9.87
C ILE A 218 -9.58 -1.39 10.28
N LEU A 219 -10.48 -0.71 9.59
CA LEU A 219 -11.92 -0.91 9.69
C LEU A 219 -12.37 -1.83 8.56
N THR A 220 -13.11 -2.90 8.86
CA THR A 220 -13.56 -3.92 7.88
C THR A 220 -15.02 -4.27 8.07
N TRP A 221 -15.73 -4.45 6.95
CA TRP A 221 -17.15 -4.82 6.92
C TRP A 221 -17.52 -5.59 5.65
N GLU A 222 -18.67 -6.27 5.66
CA GLU A 222 -19.26 -6.84 4.45
C GLU A 222 -19.67 -5.72 3.50
N LYS A 223 -19.18 -5.74 2.26
CA LYS A 223 -19.40 -4.64 1.30
C LYS A 223 -20.88 -4.25 1.20
N ASN A 224 -21.15 -2.95 1.27
CA ASN A 224 -22.50 -2.34 1.28
C ASN A 224 -23.39 -2.65 2.49
N LYS A 225 -22.92 -3.35 3.53
CA LYS A 225 -23.73 -3.71 4.69
C LYS A 225 -23.06 -3.31 6.00
N ALA A 226 -23.84 -2.78 6.93
CA ALA A 226 -23.40 -2.54 8.30
C ALA A 226 -23.36 -3.86 9.09
N SER A 227 -22.45 -4.74 8.68
CA SER A 227 -22.18 -6.02 9.32
C SER A 227 -20.71 -6.40 9.22
N GLY A 228 -20.28 -7.36 10.03
CA GLY A 228 -18.89 -7.78 10.06
C GLY A 228 -18.40 -8.45 8.76
N PRO A 229 -17.08 -8.54 8.59
CA PRO A 229 -16.47 -9.16 7.43
C PRO A 229 -16.61 -10.70 7.54
N LYS A 230 -17.00 -11.31 6.41
CA LYS A 230 -17.29 -12.76 6.28
C LYS A 230 -16.46 -13.44 5.19
N GLY A 231 -15.60 -12.68 4.53
CA GLY A 231 -14.79 -13.10 3.40
C GLY A 231 -13.71 -12.05 3.16
N GLN A 232 -12.61 -12.46 2.52
CA GLN A 232 -11.45 -11.60 2.33
C GLN A 232 -10.93 -10.99 3.66
N ASN A 233 -10.99 -11.73 4.78
CA ASN A 233 -10.85 -11.17 6.12
C ASN A 233 -9.42 -10.73 6.46
N PHE A 234 -9.26 -9.91 7.49
CA PHE A 234 -7.92 -9.60 8.03
C PHE A 234 -7.43 -10.80 8.84
N VAL A 235 -6.24 -11.31 8.51
CA VAL A 235 -5.58 -12.39 9.24
C VAL A 235 -4.24 -11.91 9.76
N PHE A 236 -3.91 -12.29 10.99
CA PHE A 236 -2.63 -11.98 11.62
C PHE A 236 -2.17 -13.10 12.55
N LEU A 237 -0.87 -13.07 12.87
CA LEU A 237 -0.21 -14.07 13.71
C LEU A 237 0.24 -13.40 15.01
N PRO A 238 -0.49 -13.59 16.14
CA PRO A 238 -0.17 -12.94 17.40
C PRO A 238 1.26 -13.22 17.87
N GLY A 239 1.93 -12.24 18.48
CA GLY A 239 3.27 -12.40 19.03
C GLY A 239 4.42 -12.19 18.02
N THR A 240 4.18 -12.27 16.70
CA THR A 240 5.26 -12.05 15.72
C THR A 240 5.77 -10.62 15.73
N HIS A 241 4.94 -9.66 16.18
CA HIS A 241 5.32 -8.26 16.37
C HIS A 241 6.40 -8.08 17.44
N LYS A 242 6.73 -9.08 18.26
CA LYS A 242 7.90 -9.02 19.16
C LYS A 242 9.22 -9.22 18.41
N GLY A 243 9.16 -9.70 17.17
CA GLY A 243 10.30 -9.79 16.27
C GLY A 243 10.46 -8.54 15.40
N SER A 244 11.53 -8.52 14.62
CA SER A 244 11.73 -7.55 13.56
C SER A 244 12.38 -8.24 12.38
N ARG A 245 12.05 -7.79 11.17
CA ARG A 245 12.85 -8.17 10.01
C ARG A 245 14.23 -7.57 10.11
N ASN A 246 15.24 -8.35 9.76
CA ASN A 246 16.62 -7.89 9.79
C ASN A 246 16.90 -6.89 8.66
N CYS A 247 17.97 -6.11 8.78
CA CYS A 247 18.41 -5.17 7.76
C CYS A 247 19.80 -5.54 7.23
N PHE A 248 20.20 -4.93 6.13
CA PHE A 248 21.57 -4.89 5.64
C PHE A 248 22.23 -3.60 6.09
N VAL A 249 23.55 -3.63 6.23
CA VAL A 249 24.37 -2.48 6.60
C VAL A 249 25.60 -2.49 5.73
N ASP A 250 25.84 -1.39 5.02
CA ASP A 250 27.08 -1.16 4.27
C ASP A 250 27.50 0.31 4.33
N ASP A 251 28.78 0.57 4.03
CA ASP A 251 29.38 1.90 4.14
C ASP A 251 28.81 2.93 3.14
N ALA A 252 28.20 2.47 2.04
CA ALA A 252 27.72 3.33 0.96
C ALA A 252 26.25 3.75 1.16
N ARG A 253 25.40 2.82 1.57
CA ARG A 253 23.93 2.96 1.68
C ARG A 253 23.47 3.13 3.13
N GLY A 254 24.34 2.88 4.12
CA GLY A 254 23.93 2.80 5.51
C GLY A 254 23.09 1.55 5.78
N ALA A 255 22.08 1.67 6.66
CA ALA A 255 21.17 0.57 6.97
C ALA A 255 19.96 0.57 6.03
N TRP A 256 19.68 -0.57 5.41
CA TRP A 256 18.58 -0.71 4.45
C TRP A 256 17.94 -2.11 4.48
N SER A 257 16.74 -2.20 3.94
CA SER A 257 15.95 -3.43 3.73
C SER A 257 15.30 -3.36 2.35
N SER A 258 14.62 -4.40 1.90
CA SER A 258 13.78 -4.32 0.70
C SER A 258 12.34 -4.73 0.96
N GLU A 259 11.46 -4.52 -0.02
CA GLU A 259 10.07 -4.97 0.03
C GLU A 259 9.97 -6.51 0.04
N ASN A 260 10.89 -7.22 -0.63
CA ASN A 260 10.93 -8.70 -0.56
C ASN A 260 11.29 -9.25 0.83
N ALA A 261 12.03 -8.47 1.65
CA ALA A 261 12.38 -8.86 3.02
C ALA A 261 11.19 -9.04 3.96
N SER A 262 9.99 -8.57 3.56
CA SER A 262 8.79 -8.62 4.37
C SER A 262 7.72 -9.59 3.84
N ILE A 263 7.97 -10.36 2.78
CA ILE A 263 6.95 -11.20 2.12
C ILE A 263 7.19 -12.68 2.42
N PHE A 264 6.25 -13.35 3.08
CA PHE A 264 6.32 -14.76 3.53
C PHE A 264 5.46 -15.69 2.66
N THR A 265 5.89 -15.94 1.43
CA THR A 265 5.09 -16.66 0.41
C THR A 265 5.45 -18.13 0.22
N THR A 266 6.47 -18.63 0.91
CA THR A 266 6.91 -20.03 0.83
C THR A 266 6.55 -20.80 2.09
N ALA A 267 6.30 -22.10 1.97
CA ALA A 267 6.03 -22.98 3.12
C ALA A 267 7.12 -22.85 4.19
N ASP A 268 8.39 -22.87 3.77
CA ASP A 268 9.55 -22.71 4.66
C ASP A 268 9.56 -21.35 5.38
N SER A 269 9.20 -20.27 4.69
CA SER A 269 9.13 -18.94 5.32
C SER A 269 8.01 -18.86 6.37
N ILE A 270 6.86 -19.48 6.11
CA ILE A 270 5.75 -19.55 7.07
C ILE A 270 6.15 -20.42 8.28
N ASP A 271 6.83 -21.54 8.06
CA ASP A 271 7.29 -22.41 9.14
C ASP A 271 8.30 -21.72 10.06
N ARG A 272 9.18 -20.87 9.53
CA ARG A 272 10.07 -20.03 10.35
C ARG A 272 9.29 -19.01 11.19
N VAL A 273 8.24 -18.39 10.62
CA VAL A 273 7.36 -17.48 11.38
C VAL A 273 6.65 -18.22 12.50
N PHE A 274 6.13 -19.43 12.25
CA PHE A 274 5.52 -20.27 13.28
C PHE A 274 6.50 -20.64 14.39
N GLN A 275 7.72 -21.04 14.05
CA GLN A 275 8.76 -21.34 15.03
C GLN A 275 9.09 -20.13 15.90
N PHE A 276 9.24 -18.95 15.29
CA PHE A 276 9.46 -17.69 16.01
C PHE A 276 8.29 -17.39 16.96
N GLN A 277 7.05 -17.47 16.47
CA GLN A 277 5.84 -17.23 17.25
C GLN A 277 5.74 -18.18 18.47
N GLN A 278 5.97 -19.47 18.26
CA GLN A 278 5.92 -20.49 19.32
C GLN A 278 6.95 -20.20 20.42
N GLN A 279 8.16 -19.78 20.04
CA GLN A 279 9.21 -19.40 21.00
C GLN A 279 8.82 -18.16 21.81
N VAL A 280 8.34 -17.09 21.15
CA VAL A 280 7.93 -15.85 21.82
C VAL A 280 6.75 -16.10 22.77
N ARG A 281 5.78 -16.90 22.36
CA ARG A 281 4.56 -17.16 23.14
C ARG A 281 4.71 -18.29 24.16
N GLY A 282 5.78 -19.07 24.09
CA GLY A 282 5.93 -20.28 24.89
C GLY A 282 4.83 -21.32 24.61
N ALA A 283 4.40 -21.43 23.35
CA ALA A 283 3.27 -22.27 22.93
C ALA A 283 3.73 -23.50 22.11
N GLU A 284 3.04 -24.63 22.26
CA GLU A 284 3.34 -25.85 21.49
C GLU A 284 2.88 -25.79 20.04
N HIS A 285 1.89 -24.95 19.72
CA HIS A 285 1.27 -24.83 18.39
C HIS A 285 1.21 -23.36 17.95
N PRO A 286 1.32 -23.09 16.63
CA PRO A 286 1.13 -21.74 16.11
C PRO A 286 -0.34 -21.31 16.22
N MET A 287 -0.56 -20.01 16.35
CA MET A 287 -1.88 -19.39 16.37
C MET A 287 -2.01 -18.47 15.16
N VAL A 288 -3.04 -18.72 14.36
CA VAL A 288 -3.45 -17.87 13.24
C VAL A 288 -4.84 -17.35 13.56
N VAL A 289 -5.02 -16.04 13.51
CA VAL A 289 -6.27 -15.38 13.88
C VAL A 289 -6.93 -14.80 12.64
N GLU A 290 -8.19 -15.15 12.40
CA GLU A 290 -9.00 -14.60 11.31
C GLU A 290 -10.08 -13.67 11.89
N ALA A 291 -9.91 -12.36 11.70
CA ALA A 291 -10.83 -11.35 12.21
C ALA A 291 -12.15 -11.37 11.40
N THR A 292 -13.10 -12.19 11.84
CA THR A 292 -14.44 -12.34 11.25
C THR A 292 -15.53 -12.01 12.24
N HIS A 293 -16.68 -11.54 11.77
CA HIS A 293 -17.87 -11.38 12.60
C HIS A 293 -19.14 -11.37 11.75
N ASP A 294 -20.21 -12.01 12.21
CA ASP A 294 -21.45 -12.11 11.43
C ASP A 294 -22.26 -10.81 11.40
N GLU A 295 -22.33 -10.11 12.54
CA GLU A 295 -23.20 -8.95 12.75
C GLU A 295 -22.48 -7.59 12.86
N LYS A 296 -21.27 -7.54 13.41
CA LYS A 296 -20.60 -6.29 13.79
C LYS A 296 -19.41 -5.95 12.89
N PRO A 297 -19.34 -4.75 12.30
CA PRO A 297 -18.12 -4.25 11.68
C PRO A 297 -16.93 -4.33 12.64
N LEU A 298 -15.74 -4.57 12.10
CA LEU A 298 -14.54 -4.75 12.92
C LEU A 298 -13.56 -3.59 12.74
N THR A 299 -13.18 -2.95 13.84
CA THR A 299 -12.05 -2.02 13.88
C THR A 299 -10.89 -2.73 14.58
N THR A 300 -9.74 -2.84 13.92
CA THR A 300 -8.54 -3.47 14.50
C THR A 300 -7.40 -2.48 14.57
N VAL A 301 -6.82 -2.30 15.75
CA VAL A 301 -5.54 -1.60 15.94
C VAL A 301 -4.43 -2.65 15.92
N PHE A 302 -3.38 -2.48 15.13
CA PHE A 302 -2.29 -3.45 15.06
C PHE A 302 -0.93 -2.83 14.74
N ALA A 303 0.14 -3.52 15.18
CA ALA A 303 1.54 -3.14 14.96
C ALA A 303 2.01 -3.46 13.53
N ALA A 304 1.45 -2.75 12.55
CA ALA A 304 1.68 -2.93 11.10
C ALA A 304 3.14 -3.13 10.68
N GLY A 305 4.07 -2.37 11.26
CA GLY A 305 5.50 -2.42 10.93
C GLY A 305 6.23 -3.67 11.45
N SER A 306 5.57 -4.55 12.21
CA SER A 306 6.21 -5.77 12.78
C SER A 306 5.31 -7.01 12.87
N LEU A 307 3.98 -6.86 12.88
CA LEU A 307 3.04 -7.98 12.94
C LEU A 307 2.94 -8.64 11.56
N VAL A 308 3.03 -9.97 11.50
CA VAL A 308 2.82 -10.72 10.27
C VAL A 308 1.32 -10.84 10.03
N HIS A 309 0.87 -10.34 8.89
CA HIS A 309 -0.54 -10.22 8.57
C HIS A 309 -0.80 -10.23 7.06
N HIS A 310 -2.06 -10.40 6.68
CA HIS A 310 -2.53 -10.18 5.31
C HIS A 310 -4.06 -10.11 5.24
N ARG A 311 -4.56 -9.89 4.01
CA ARG A 311 -5.92 -10.21 3.62
C ARG A 311 -6.01 -11.69 3.27
N TYR A 312 -6.79 -12.48 4.01
CA TYR A 312 -7.00 -13.89 3.70
C TYR A 312 -7.83 -14.03 2.43
N ARG A 313 -7.28 -14.72 1.44
CA ARG A 313 -7.83 -14.76 0.08
C ARG A 313 -8.82 -15.92 -0.04
N THR A 314 -10.06 -15.61 -0.37
CA THR A 314 -11.09 -16.60 -0.67
C THR A 314 -11.57 -16.39 -2.11
N GLU A 315 -11.56 -17.47 -2.92
CA GLU A 315 -12.05 -17.45 -4.31
C GLU A 315 -13.55 -17.20 -4.37
N GLU A 316 -14.27 -17.68 -3.36
CA GLU A 316 -15.71 -17.53 -3.22
C GLU A 316 -16.05 -16.81 -1.90
N GLY A 317 -17.32 -16.43 -1.74
CA GLY A 317 -17.84 -15.85 -0.52
C GLY A 317 -18.20 -14.37 -0.63
N TYR A 318 -18.04 -13.65 0.46
CA TYR A 318 -18.50 -12.26 0.57
C TYR A 318 -17.42 -11.27 0.17
N ALA A 319 -17.82 -10.27 -0.61
CA ALA A 319 -17.00 -9.09 -0.85
C ALA A 319 -16.83 -8.27 0.44
N ARG A 320 -15.67 -7.63 0.58
CA ARG A 320 -15.30 -6.88 1.78
C ARG A 320 -14.88 -5.46 1.42
N SER A 321 -15.38 -4.50 2.18
CA SER A 321 -14.86 -3.14 2.17
C SER A 321 -13.97 -2.92 3.38
N CYS A 322 -12.92 -2.12 3.23
CA CYS A 322 -12.11 -1.69 4.36
C CYS A 322 -11.57 -0.27 4.22
N MET A 323 -11.32 0.36 5.36
CA MET A 323 -10.54 1.59 5.48
C MET A 323 -9.32 1.32 6.34
N ILE A 324 -8.18 1.90 5.96
CA ILE A 324 -6.91 1.74 6.65
C ILE A 324 -6.31 3.11 6.88
N LEU A 325 -5.95 3.41 8.13
CA LEU A 325 -5.13 4.55 8.49
C LEU A 325 -3.84 4.05 9.13
N ALA A 326 -2.71 4.61 8.70
CA ALA A 326 -1.38 4.30 9.24
C ALA A 326 -0.87 5.46 10.08
N PHE A 327 -0.19 5.16 11.19
CA PHE A 327 0.23 6.13 12.18
C PHE A 327 1.70 5.94 12.54
N HIS A 328 2.40 7.06 12.68
CA HIS A 328 3.76 7.13 13.20
C HIS A 328 3.82 8.07 14.40
N ARG A 329 4.82 7.88 15.27
CA ARG A 329 5.20 8.89 16.27
C ARG A 329 5.66 10.16 15.55
N ALA A 330 5.07 11.31 15.91
CA ALA A 330 5.29 12.58 15.23
C ALA A 330 6.76 13.03 15.27
N LYS A 331 7.46 12.79 16.39
CA LYS A 331 8.89 13.10 16.55
C LYS A 331 9.78 12.35 15.56
N ASP A 332 9.46 11.09 15.27
CA ASP A 332 10.32 10.23 14.43
C ASP A 332 10.01 10.39 12.93
N ASN A 333 8.91 11.05 12.60
CA ASN A 333 8.52 11.35 11.23
C ASN A 333 7.68 12.65 11.28
N PRO A 334 8.21 13.84 10.95
CA PRO A 334 7.56 15.13 11.25
C PRO A 334 6.63 15.72 10.16
N GLY A 335 6.32 14.99 9.08
CA GLY A 335 5.40 15.45 8.02
C GLY A 335 3.92 15.57 8.44
N GLN A 336 2.99 15.47 7.48
CA GLN A 336 1.53 15.45 7.71
C GLN A 336 0.80 14.57 6.70
N LEU A 337 -0.44 14.17 7.00
CA LEU A 337 -1.31 13.48 6.03
C LEU A 337 -2.01 14.49 5.11
N VAL A 338 -2.54 15.56 5.71
CA VAL A 338 -3.31 16.60 5.03
C VAL A 338 -2.64 17.95 5.26
N ALA A 339 -2.47 18.72 4.19
CA ALA A 339 -1.88 20.06 4.28
C ALA A 339 -2.79 21.04 5.06
N PRO A 340 -2.23 22.02 5.81
CA PRO A 340 -3.01 22.88 6.70
C PRO A 340 -4.14 23.63 5.99
N GLU A 341 -3.93 24.08 4.76
CA GLU A 341 -4.92 24.76 3.91
C GLU A 341 -6.16 23.91 3.60
N HIS A 342 -6.04 22.58 3.71
CA HIS A 342 -7.13 21.63 3.51
C HIS A 342 -7.74 21.14 4.83
N LEU A 343 -7.17 21.54 5.97
CA LEU A 343 -7.68 21.24 7.31
C LEU A 343 -8.51 22.38 7.91
N VAL A 344 -8.27 23.63 7.50
CA VAL A 344 -9.03 24.80 7.97
C VAL A 344 -10.52 24.62 7.70
N GLY A 345 -11.36 24.75 8.74
CA GLY A 345 -12.81 24.56 8.64
C GLY A 345 -13.26 23.10 8.63
N VAL A 346 -12.34 22.14 8.50
CA VAL A 346 -12.60 20.70 8.46
C VAL A 346 -12.38 20.07 9.84
N VAL A 347 -11.30 20.43 10.53
CA VAL A 347 -10.95 19.88 11.86
C VAL A 347 -11.26 20.82 13.03
N ASP A 348 -11.82 22.01 12.79
CA ASP A 348 -12.06 23.06 13.78
C ASP A 348 -12.97 22.63 14.97
N ARG A 349 -13.52 21.42 14.94
CA ARG A 349 -14.36 20.81 16.00
C ARG A 349 -13.64 19.73 16.82
N SER A 350 -12.37 19.45 16.55
CA SER A 350 -11.54 18.48 17.28
C SER A 350 -10.07 18.88 17.25
N PRO A 351 -9.53 19.45 18.34
CA PRO A 351 -8.10 19.68 18.47
C PRO A 351 -7.28 18.39 18.26
N LEU A 352 -7.80 17.24 18.71
CA LEU A 352 -7.15 15.95 18.53
C LEU A 352 -6.99 15.58 17.04
N ASN A 353 -8.03 15.75 16.23
CA ASN A 353 -7.94 15.47 14.78
C ASN A 353 -6.93 16.37 14.08
N GLN A 354 -6.70 17.59 14.57
CA GLN A 354 -5.68 18.46 14.01
C GLN A 354 -4.27 17.88 14.21
N PHE A 355 -3.98 17.33 15.39
CA PHE A 355 -2.72 16.62 15.64
C PHE A 355 -2.61 15.33 14.83
N VAL A 356 -3.72 14.61 14.67
CA VAL A 356 -3.69 13.32 13.97
C VAL A 356 -3.58 13.50 12.46
N LEU A 357 -4.28 14.44 11.85
CA LEU A 357 -4.33 14.62 10.39
C LEU A 357 -3.30 15.63 9.87
N GLY A 358 -2.90 16.60 10.70
CA GLY A 358 -1.99 17.69 10.35
C GLY A 358 -0.55 17.50 10.85
N ALA A 359 0.22 18.59 10.76
CA ALA A 359 1.60 18.65 11.26
C ALA A 359 1.65 18.99 12.77
N HIS A 360 2.74 18.58 13.43
CA HIS A 360 3.03 18.91 14.83
C HIS A 360 4.03 20.08 14.91
N GLY A 361 3.81 20.98 15.87
CA GLY A 361 4.73 22.10 16.18
C GLY A 361 5.58 21.88 17.44
N GLU A 362 6.38 22.87 17.81
CA GLU A 362 7.10 22.89 19.10
C GLU A 362 6.11 22.88 20.29
N GLY A 363 6.44 22.15 21.37
CA GLY A 363 5.57 22.01 22.54
C GLY A 363 4.32 21.14 22.32
N SER A 364 4.29 20.37 21.23
CA SER A 364 3.13 19.56 20.83
C SER A 364 2.79 18.42 21.79
N GLU A 365 3.72 17.92 22.61
CA GLU A 365 3.44 16.80 23.53
C GLU A 365 2.38 17.17 24.58
N GLU A 366 2.55 18.29 25.29
CA GLU A 366 1.59 18.76 26.29
C GLU A 366 0.23 19.11 25.65
N ALA A 367 0.25 19.78 24.50
CA ALA A 367 -0.95 20.16 23.79
C ALA A 367 -1.72 18.94 23.25
N PHE A 368 -1.01 17.90 22.81
CA PHE A 368 -1.60 16.63 22.38
C PHE A 368 -2.25 15.89 23.54
N LEU A 369 -1.56 15.80 24.70
CA LEU A 369 -2.13 15.20 25.91
C LEU A 369 -3.36 15.98 26.40
N SER A 370 -3.32 17.31 26.37
CA SER A 370 -4.49 18.15 26.68
C SER A 370 -5.66 17.84 25.74
N ALA A 371 -5.41 17.77 24.43
CA ALA A 371 -6.44 17.44 23.44
C ALA A 371 -7.03 16.03 23.63
N LEU A 372 -6.23 15.05 24.04
CA LEU A 372 -6.74 13.72 24.43
C LEU A 372 -7.61 13.80 25.68
N CYS A 373 -7.16 14.50 26.73
CA CYS A 373 -7.91 14.65 27.98
C CYS A 373 -9.23 15.42 27.78
N GLU A 374 -9.30 16.36 26.83
CA GLU A 374 -10.55 17.04 26.47
C GLU A 374 -11.62 16.06 25.96
N GLU A 375 -11.22 14.96 25.32
CA GLU A 375 -12.12 13.93 24.80
C GLU A 375 -12.50 12.85 25.84
N SER A 376 -12.31 13.14 27.14
CA SER A 376 -12.58 12.21 28.26
C SER A 376 -14.00 11.63 28.29
N ASP A 377 -15.03 12.34 27.82
CA ASP A 377 -16.41 11.81 27.79
C ASP A 377 -16.53 10.67 26.78
N GLN A 378 -15.97 10.85 25.59
CA GLN A 378 -15.96 9.83 24.53
C GLN A 378 -15.17 8.60 24.97
N MET A 379 -14.00 8.82 25.57
CA MET A 379 -13.18 7.72 26.11
C MET A 379 -13.91 6.93 27.19
N GLN A 380 -14.48 7.61 28.20
CA GLN A 380 -15.20 6.95 29.29
C GLN A 380 -16.39 6.14 28.76
N THR A 381 -17.14 6.70 27.80
CA THR A 381 -18.31 6.05 27.21
C THR A 381 -17.92 4.74 26.55
N LEU A 382 -16.94 4.75 25.64
CA LEU A 382 -16.50 3.53 24.95
C LEU A 382 -15.92 2.50 25.95
N LEU A 383 -15.03 2.94 26.85
CA LEU A 383 -14.40 2.03 27.83
C LEU A 383 -15.44 1.35 28.73
N SER A 384 -16.53 2.04 29.07
CA SER A 384 -17.62 1.47 29.87
C SER A 384 -18.51 0.54 29.05
N GLN A 385 -18.87 0.93 27.83
CA GLN A 385 -19.68 0.10 26.93
C GLN A 385 -18.99 -1.24 26.63
N LEU A 386 -17.68 -1.23 26.40
CA LEU A 386 -16.87 -2.45 26.19
C LEU A 386 -16.88 -3.41 27.39
N ALA A 387 -17.19 -2.93 28.60
CA ALA A 387 -17.24 -3.75 29.81
C ALA A 387 -18.67 -4.21 30.18
N GLU A 388 -19.70 -3.52 29.68
CA GLU A 388 -21.08 -3.67 30.15
C GLU A 388 -22.01 -4.38 29.16
N ASP A 389 -21.79 -4.22 27.84
CA ASP A 389 -22.71 -4.73 26.82
C ASP A 389 -21.99 -5.28 25.59
N GLU A 390 -21.47 -6.50 25.74
CA GLU A 390 -20.86 -7.27 24.64
C GLU A 390 -21.83 -7.51 23.48
N ALA A 391 -23.15 -7.34 23.62
CA ALA A 391 -24.07 -7.46 22.48
C ALA A 391 -24.03 -6.23 21.57
N VAL A 392 -23.70 -5.05 22.11
CA VAL A 392 -23.61 -3.80 21.34
C VAL A 392 -22.18 -3.55 20.87
N GLN A 393 -21.20 -3.57 21.78
CA GLN A 393 -19.78 -3.33 21.49
C GLN A 393 -18.91 -4.31 22.28
N GLU A 394 -17.84 -4.81 21.69
CA GLU A 394 -16.98 -5.80 22.36
C GLU A 394 -15.51 -5.68 21.98
N VAL A 395 -14.65 -6.15 22.87
CA VAL A 395 -13.25 -6.46 22.56
C VAL A 395 -13.17 -7.95 22.24
N ILE A 396 -12.92 -8.29 20.99
CA ILE A 396 -12.83 -9.68 20.55
C ILE A 396 -11.45 -10.22 20.89
N GLN A 397 -11.41 -11.20 21.77
CA GLN A 397 -10.16 -11.89 22.11
C GLN A 397 -9.63 -12.67 20.91
N PRO A 398 -8.32 -12.57 20.59
CA PRO A 398 -7.74 -13.31 19.45
C PRO A 398 -7.99 -14.82 19.50
N SER A 399 -8.01 -15.42 20.70
CA SER A 399 -8.33 -16.84 20.90
C SER A 399 -9.75 -17.24 20.48
N ALA A 400 -10.72 -16.32 20.52
CA ALA A 400 -12.08 -16.57 20.04
C ALA A 400 -12.17 -16.64 18.50
N ARG A 401 -11.11 -16.20 17.81
CA ARG A 401 -10.98 -16.14 16.34
C ARG A 401 -9.77 -16.93 15.84
N GLU A 402 -9.21 -17.79 16.68
CA GLU A 402 -8.14 -18.71 16.31
C GLU A 402 -8.65 -19.77 15.32
N LEU A 403 -7.88 -20.02 14.27
CA LEU A 403 -8.14 -21.08 13.32
C LEU A 403 -7.87 -22.45 13.97
N THR A 404 -8.74 -23.44 13.67
CA THR A 404 -8.46 -24.83 14.06
C THR A 404 -7.23 -25.35 13.31
N PRO A 405 -6.55 -26.40 13.81
CA PRO A 405 -5.36 -26.95 13.15
C PRO A 405 -5.57 -27.29 11.66
N GLU A 406 -6.74 -27.84 11.31
CA GLU A 406 -7.08 -28.16 9.91
C GLU A 406 -7.22 -26.89 9.06
N LYS A 407 -7.79 -25.82 9.63
CA LYS A 407 -7.92 -24.52 8.97
C LYS A 407 -6.58 -23.79 8.85
N VAL A 408 -5.66 -23.97 9.80
CA VAL A 408 -4.29 -23.44 9.70
C VAL A 408 -3.57 -24.07 8.50
N GLU A 409 -3.67 -25.38 8.31
CA GLU A 409 -3.07 -26.06 7.15
C GLU A 409 -3.73 -25.66 5.83
N GLN A 410 -5.05 -25.44 5.83
CA GLN A 410 -5.74 -24.89 4.65
C GLN A 410 -5.27 -23.45 4.35
N TRP A 411 -5.21 -22.60 5.37
CA TRP A 411 -4.73 -21.23 5.26
C TRP A 411 -3.28 -21.17 4.74
N LYS A 412 -2.40 -22.05 5.22
CA LYS A 412 -0.99 -22.14 4.77
C LYS A 412 -0.90 -22.50 3.29
N ARG A 413 -1.69 -23.48 2.83
CA ARG A 413 -1.78 -23.83 1.40
C ARG A 413 -2.29 -22.66 0.56
N THR A 414 -3.41 -22.06 0.92
CA THR A 414 -3.94 -20.85 0.24
C THR A 414 -2.93 -19.69 0.25
N SER A 415 -2.12 -19.59 1.30
CA SER A 415 -1.10 -18.54 1.45
C SER A 415 0.07 -18.70 0.48
N THR A 416 0.36 -19.93 0.06
CA THR A 416 1.56 -20.30 -0.72
C THR A 416 1.26 -20.78 -2.14
N GLU A 417 0.06 -21.30 -2.40
CA GLU A 417 -0.34 -21.93 -3.68
C GLU A 417 -1.32 -21.07 -4.49
N ALA A 418 -1.70 -19.88 -4.02
CA ALA A 418 -2.55 -18.96 -4.78
C ALA A 418 -1.85 -18.53 -6.09
N PRO A 419 -2.60 -18.33 -7.18
CA PRO A 419 -1.98 -18.07 -8.48
C PRO A 419 -1.25 -16.72 -8.50
N THR A 420 -0.10 -16.65 -9.16
CA THR A 420 0.60 -15.39 -9.39
C THR A 420 -0.13 -14.54 -10.43
N VAL A 421 0.19 -13.24 -10.49
CA VAL A 421 -0.35 -12.37 -11.55
C VAL A 421 0.06 -12.86 -12.96
N GLU A 422 1.26 -13.45 -13.11
CA GLU A 422 1.68 -14.07 -14.37
C GLU A 422 0.79 -15.28 -14.71
N GLU A 423 0.56 -16.18 -13.77
CA GLU A 423 -0.28 -17.37 -14.00
C GLU A 423 -1.72 -17.01 -14.36
N LEU A 424 -2.29 -15.96 -13.73
CA LEU A 424 -3.61 -15.47 -14.11
C LEU A 424 -3.63 -14.86 -15.51
N LYS A 425 -2.60 -14.07 -15.87
CA LYS A 425 -2.45 -13.52 -17.22
C LYS A 425 -2.38 -14.62 -18.28
N VAL A 426 -1.61 -15.68 -18.00
CA VAL A 426 -1.47 -16.84 -18.89
C VAL A 426 -2.80 -17.59 -19.03
N ARG A 427 -3.51 -17.86 -17.92
CA ARG A 427 -4.81 -18.56 -17.95
C ARG A 427 -5.89 -17.85 -18.77
N GLU A 428 -5.82 -16.52 -18.86
CA GLU A 428 -6.73 -15.73 -19.69
C GLU A 428 -6.46 -15.89 -21.20
N HIS A 429 -5.30 -16.44 -21.59
CA HIS A 429 -4.91 -16.80 -22.97
C HIS A 429 -5.26 -15.75 -24.02
N PHE A 430 -4.96 -14.47 -23.73
CA PHE A 430 -5.39 -13.36 -24.57
C PHE A 430 -4.30 -12.78 -25.46
N ILE A 431 -3.03 -13.17 -25.29
CA ILE A 431 -1.93 -12.70 -26.11
C ILE A 431 -1.86 -13.61 -27.36
N PRO A 432 -2.22 -13.12 -28.55
CA PRO A 432 -2.33 -13.95 -29.74
C PRO A 432 -0.96 -14.09 -30.42
N LEU A 433 -0.05 -14.87 -29.80
CA LEU A 433 1.28 -15.07 -30.34
C LEU A 433 1.25 -15.54 -31.80
N HIS A 434 2.18 -15.00 -32.59
CA HIS A 434 2.35 -15.26 -34.03
C HIS A 434 1.24 -14.70 -34.94
N GLU A 435 0.20 -14.05 -34.40
CA GLU A 435 -0.85 -13.41 -35.20
C GLU A 435 -0.44 -12.00 -35.68
N GLU A 436 -1.11 -11.53 -36.74
CA GLU A 436 -1.06 -10.14 -37.20
C GLU A 436 -2.30 -9.39 -36.72
N LEU A 437 -2.08 -8.31 -35.98
CA LEU A 437 -3.13 -7.44 -35.44
C LEU A 437 -3.21 -6.12 -36.20
N SER A 438 -4.41 -5.55 -36.24
CA SER A 438 -4.56 -4.13 -36.60
C SER A 438 -3.95 -3.24 -35.50
N GLU A 439 -3.67 -1.97 -35.82
CA GLU A 439 -3.22 -1.00 -34.82
C GLU A 439 -4.18 -0.88 -33.63
N GLU A 440 -5.49 -0.89 -33.88
CA GLU A 440 -6.52 -0.81 -32.84
C GLU A 440 -6.48 -2.05 -31.93
N ASP A 441 -6.44 -3.25 -32.51
CA ASP A 441 -6.36 -4.50 -31.75
C ASP A 441 -5.05 -4.62 -30.97
N PHE A 442 -3.95 -4.11 -31.52
CA PHE A 442 -2.65 -4.10 -30.85
C PHE A 442 -2.62 -3.14 -29.65
N VAL A 443 -3.24 -1.97 -29.77
CA VAL A 443 -3.43 -1.04 -28.62
C VAL A 443 -4.23 -1.72 -27.51
N VAL A 444 -5.34 -2.37 -27.85
CA VAL A 444 -6.18 -3.11 -26.87
C VAL A 444 -5.39 -4.23 -26.19
N LEU A 445 -4.52 -4.94 -26.94
CA LEU A 445 -3.62 -5.95 -26.38
C LEU A 445 -2.68 -5.34 -25.32
N VAL A 446 -2.03 -4.22 -25.65
CA VAL A 446 -1.10 -3.52 -24.74
C VAL A 446 -1.82 -3.07 -23.46
N GLU A 447 -3.00 -2.47 -23.58
CA GLU A 447 -3.81 -2.07 -22.42
C GLU A 447 -4.16 -3.25 -21.52
N LYS A 448 -4.51 -4.39 -22.13
CA LYS A 448 -4.86 -5.60 -21.38
C LYS A 448 -3.62 -6.15 -20.66
N MET A 449 -2.44 -6.16 -21.29
CA MET A 449 -1.18 -6.52 -20.62
C MET A 449 -0.90 -5.62 -19.40
N MET A 450 -0.98 -4.30 -19.58
CA MET A 450 -0.72 -3.32 -18.52
C MET A 450 -1.67 -3.46 -17.32
N THR A 451 -2.92 -3.87 -17.57
CA THR A 451 -3.93 -4.12 -16.52
C THR A 451 -3.48 -5.19 -15.52
N PHE A 452 -2.81 -6.24 -15.99
CA PHE A 452 -2.24 -7.29 -15.13
C PHE A 452 -0.90 -6.86 -14.54
N ASP A 453 0.03 -6.45 -15.41
CA ASP A 453 1.44 -6.30 -15.04
C ASP A 453 1.69 -5.18 -14.01
N LYS A 454 0.80 -4.17 -13.92
CA LYS A 454 0.90 -3.11 -12.88
C LYS A 454 0.67 -3.60 -11.45
N HIS A 455 0.20 -4.85 -11.30
CA HIS A 455 -0.01 -5.52 -10.01
C HIS A 455 0.99 -6.64 -9.73
N GLY A 456 1.97 -6.85 -10.62
CA GLY A 456 3.07 -7.77 -10.37
C GLY A 456 4.01 -7.28 -9.25
N PRO A 457 5.02 -8.09 -8.90
CA PRO A 457 5.95 -7.77 -7.84
C PRO A 457 6.86 -6.59 -8.22
N LEU A 458 7.18 -5.76 -7.23
CA LEU A 458 8.24 -4.75 -7.27
C LEU A 458 9.13 -4.94 -6.03
N ASP A 459 10.43 -4.75 -6.16
CA ASP A 459 11.35 -4.82 -5.01
C ASP A 459 12.15 -3.54 -4.88
N LEU A 460 11.57 -2.57 -4.18
CA LEU A 460 12.20 -1.29 -3.88
C LEU A 460 12.97 -1.33 -2.54
N ILE A 461 14.04 -0.56 -2.43
CA ILE A 461 14.81 -0.45 -1.18
C ILE A 461 14.08 0.45 -0.18
N LEU A 462 14.22 0.13 1.10
CA LEU A 462 13.70 0.85 2.26
C LEU A 462 14.90 1.24 3.12
N PHE A 463 15.07 2.53 3.44
CA PHE A 463 16.25 3.05 4.11
C PHE A 463 15.92 3.51 5.54
N SER A 464 16.92 3.45 6.42
CA SER A 464 16.74 3.84 7.82
C SER A 464 16.43 5.32 8.04
N ASP A 465 16.86 6.19 7.11
CA ASP A 465 16.58 7.62 7.15
C ASP A 465 15.23 7.98 6.50
N SER A 466 14.53 7.00 5.91
CA SER A 466 13.19 7.13 5.33
C SER A 466 13.10 8.13 4.17
N HIS A 467 14.21 8.48 3.50
CA HIS A 467 14.18 9.45 2.40
C HIS A 467 13.31 8.99 1.23
N GLU A 468 13.16 7.67 1.08
CA GLU A 468 12.37 7.05 0.04
C GLU A 468 10.85 7.20 0.22
N GLU A 469 10.37 7.53 1.43
CA GLU A 469 8.94 7.66 1.74
C GLU A 469 8.22 8.63 0.80
N ILE A 470 8.93 9.66 0.30
CA ILE A 470 8.37 10.65 -0.62
C ILE A 470 7.87 10.01 -1.94
N ARG A 471 8.42 8.87 -2.37
CA ARG A 471 8.01 8.17 -3.61
C ARG A 471 6.61 7.58 -3.56
N LYS A 472 6.05 7.37 -2.35
CA LYS A 472 4.77 6.65 -2.15
C LYS A 472 3.63 7.24 -2.96
N TRP A 473 3.56 8.57 -3.07
CA TRP A 473 2.54 9.25 -3.87
C TRP A 473 2.62 8.82 -5.35
N ALA A 474 3.77 8.99 -6.01
CA ALA A 474 3.94 8.63 -7.42
C ALA A 474 3.74 7.13 -7.66
N ARG A 475 4.23 6.27 -6.74
CA ARG A 475 4.00 4.82 -6.83
C ARG A 475 2.51 4.48 -6.81
N ASN A 476 1.75 5.07 -5.88
CA ASN A 476 0.32 4.82 -5.76
C ASN A 476 -0.45 5.36 -6.97
N GLN A 477 -0.02 6.47 -7.56
CA GLN A 477 -0.61 7.01 -8.80
C GLN A 477 -0.57 6.00 -9.95
N ILE A 478 0.57 5.32 -10.10
CA ILE A 478 0.77 4.30 -11.14
C ILE A 478 0.00 3.02 -10.78
N ARG A 479 0.21 2.51 -9.57
CA ARG A 479 -0.38 1.23 -9.15
C ARG A 479 -1.91 1.28 -9.13
N GLU A 480 -2.47 2.40 -8.70
CA GLU A 480 -3.91 2.60 -8.52
C GLU A 480 -4.53 3.44 -9.63
N ILE A 481 -3.88 3.55 -10.81
CA ILE A 481 -4.48 4.18 -11.98
C ILE A 481 -5.82 3.52 -12.32
N ASN A 482 -6.84 4.32 -12.59
CA ASN A 482 -8.14 3.81 -13.02
C ASN A 482 -8.01 3.16 -14.41
N ILE A 483 -8.64 2.00 -14.64
CA ILE A 483 -8.52 1.29 -15.94
C ILE A 483 -8.95 2.18 -17.11
N GLY A 484 -10.10 2.86 -17.03
CA GLY A 484 -10.56 3.71 -18.12
C GLY A 484 -9.66 4.95 -18.34
N GLU A 485 -9.01 5.44 -17.28
CA GLU A 485 -8.00 6.47 -17.40
C GLU A 485 -6.76 5.93 -18.12
N MET A 486 -6.23 4.79 -17.68
CA MET A 486 -5.09 4.11 -18.29
C MET A 486 -5.30 3.87 -19.79
N GLN A 487 -6.43 3.27 -20.17
CA GLN A 487 -6.80 3.03 -21.56
C GLN A 487 -6.84 4.35 -22.35
N GLY A 488 -7.57 5.35 -21.84
CA GLY A 488 -7.65 6.64 -22.49
C GLY A 488 -6.29 7.36 -22.64
N ARG A 489 -5.34 7.15 -21.72
CA ARG A 489 -3.96 7.65 -21.84
C ARG A 489 -3.21 6.91 -22.95
N VAL A 490 -3.31 5.58 -23.00
CA VAL A 490 -2.66 4.78 -24.04
C VAL A 490 -3.21 5.15 -25.42
N GLU A 491 -4.53 5.12 -25.61
CA GLU A 491 -5.19 5.45 -26.89
C GLU A 491 -4.84 6.84 -27.41
N ARG A 492 -4.92 7.86 -26.56
CA ARG A 492 -4.79 9.26 -27.00
C ARG A 492 -3.35 9.73 -27.09
N ASP A 493 -2.49 9.28 -26.18
CA ASP A 493 -1.17 9.86 -26.00
C ASP A 493 -0.05 8.94 -26.48
N TRP A 494 -0.25 7.61 -26.45
CA TRP A 494 0.83 6.65 -26.66
C TRP A 494 0.67 5.73 -27.88
N ALA A 495 -0.55 5.52 -28.38
CA ALA A 495 -0.84 4.62 -29.50
C ALA A 495 0.02 4.93 -30.74
N GLN A 496 0.17 6.22 -31.10
CA GLN A 496 0.99 6.64 -32.24
C GLN A 496 2.49 6.32 -32.09
N HIS A 497 2.96 6.09 -30.86
CA HIS A 497 4.36 5.80 -30.55
C HIS A 497 4.69 4.31 -30.45
N LEU A 498 3.67 3.43 -30.49
CA LEU A 498 3.87 1.98 -30.53
C LEU A 498 4.54 1.59 -31.86
N GLU A 499 5.57 0.77 -31.78
CA GLU A 499 6.33 0.25 -32.92
C GLU A 499 6.20 -1.27 -32.98
N GLN A 500 6.57 -1.85 -34.13
CA GLN A 500 6.55 -3.30 -34.29
C GLN A 500 7.49 -3.93 -33.24
N PRO A 501 7.00 -4.84 -32.38
CA PRO A 501 7.87 -5.56 -31.45
C PRO A 501 9.09 -6.15 -32.14
N SER A 502 10.28 -5.83 -31.62
CA SER A 502 11.56 -6.18 -32.26
C SER A 502 12.68 -6.25 -31.23
N GLU A 503 13.79 -6.90 -31.60
CA GLU A 503 14.98 -7.01 -30.73
C GLU A 503 15.59 -5.65 -30.38
N GLU A 504 15.48 -4.66 -31.28
CA GLU A 504 16.09 -3.33 -31.09
C GLU A 504 15.43 -2.52 -29.97
N HIS A 505 14.21 -2.92 -29.57
CA HIS A 505 13.48 -2.32 -28.47
C HIS A 505 13.81 -2.98 -27.12
N LEU A 506 14.51 -4.11 -27.10
CA LEU A 506 14.89 -4.79 -25.85
C LEU A 506 16.09 -4.08 -25.23
N LEU A 507 15.82 -3.32 -24.16
CA LEU A 507 16.82 -2.58 -23.40
C LEU A 507 17.43 -3.46 -22.30
N THR A 508 18.72 -3.28 -22.08
CA THR A 508 19.45 -3.87 -20.96
C THR A 508 19.10 -3.18 -19.63
N PRO A 509 19.28 -3.84 -18.47
CA PRO A 509 19.09 -3.22 -17.16
C PRO A 509 19.87 -1.89 -17.01
N GLU A 510 21.11 -1.83 -17.50
CA GLU A 510 21.95 -0.62 -17.44
C GLU A 510 21.39 0.52 -18.30
N GLU A 511 20.83 0.21 -19.48
CA GLU A 511 20.16 1.22 -20.31
C GLU A 511 18.89 1.74 -19.65
N LEU A 512 18.12 0.86 -18.99
CA LEU A 512 16.91 1.24 -18.25
C LEU A 512 17.24 2.11 -17.03
N GLU A 513 18.28 1.77 -16.27
CA GLU A 513 18.79 2.60 -15.16
C GLU A 513 19.26 3.97 -15.66
N GLY A 514 19.96 4.02 -16.80
CA GLY A 514 20.39 5.27 -17.44
C GLY A 514 19.22 6.16 -17.82
N LEU A 515 18.17 5.58 -18.43
CA LEU A 515 16.94 6.31 -18.78
C LEU A 515 16.18 6.81 -17.54
N ALA A 516 16.13 6.00 -16.48
CA ALA A 516 15.52 6.40 -15.21
C ALA A 516 16.24 7.59 -14.58
N THR A 517 17.58 7.58 -14.62
CA THR A 517 18.44 8.69 -14.17
C THR A 517 18.19 9.95 -14.99
N GLU A 518 18.14 9.85 -16.32
CA GLU A 518 17.87 10.99 -17.21
C GLU A 518 16.49 11.62 -16.93
N LEU A 519 15.45 10.80 -16.72
CA LEU A 519 14.13 11.28 -16.31
C LEU A 519 14.14 11.93 -14.91
N ALA A 520 14.93 11.40 -13.98
CA ALA A 520 15.06 11.96 -12.63
C ALA A 520 15.74 13.34 -12.64
N ASP A 521 16.73 13.52 -13.52
CA ASP A 521 17.38 14.80 -13.77
C ASP A 521 16.40 15.80 -14.39
N LEU A 522 15.64 15.40 -15.41
CA LEU A 522 14.58 16.23 -15.99
C LEU A 522 13.52 16.63 -14.94
N ALA A 523 13.11 15.71 -14.06
CA ALA A 523 12.20 16.01 -12.97
C ALA A 523 12.78 17.07 -12.00
N GLN A 524 14.09 17.04 -11.75
CA GLN A 524 14.77 18.05 -10.94
C GLN A 524 14.84 19.40 -11.66
N GLU A 525 15.20 19.43 -12.94
CA GLU A 525 15.25 20.66 -13.74
C GLU A 525 13.88 21.35 -13.81
N HIS A 526 12.82 20.57 -14.05
CA HIS A 526 11.44 21.08 -14.05
C HIS A 526 10.98 21.55 -12.68
N ARG A 527 11.42 20.89 -11.61
CA ARG A 527 11.17 21.34 -10.25
C ARG A 527 11.82 22.71 -9.99
N GLU A 528 13.02 22.95 -10.50
CA GLU A 528 13.76 24.22 -10.33
C GLU A 528 13.24 25.37 -11.22
N SER A 529 12.48 25.09 -12.27
CA SER A 529 11.99 26.11 -13.22
C SER A 529 10.81 26.96 -12.71
N ASP A 530 10.28 26.68 -11.52
CA ASP A 530 9.07 27.28 -10.92
C ASP A 530 7.80 27.25 -11.81
N ALA A 531 7.79 26.48 -12.91
CA ALA A 531 6.62 26.35 -13.78
C ALA A 531 5.42 25.72 -13.05
N GLU A 532 4.19 26.16 -13.38
CA GLU A 532 2.98 25.55 -12.86
C GLU A 532 2.91 24.06 -13.24
N ILE A 533 2.41 23.24 -12.31
CA ILE A 533 2.26 21.80 -12.49
C ILE A 533 0.79 21.47 -12.77
N HIS A 534 0.57 20.55 -13.69
CA HIS A 534 -0.75 19.99 -13.97
C HIS A 534 -0.97 18.73 -13.11
N LEU A 535 -1.69 18.90 -12.01
CA LEU A 535 -2.13 17.81 -11.14
C LEU A 535 -3.57 17.41 -11.47
N ARG A 536 -3.96 16.19 -11.09
CA ARG A 536 -5.35 15.75 -11.30
C ARG A 536 -6.29 16.54 -10.39
N PRO A 537 -7.52 16.88 -10.86
CA PRO A 537 -8.51 17.53 -10.01
C PRO A 537 -8.73 16.75 -8.71
N GLY A 538 -8.58 17.42 -7.57
CA GLY A 538 -8.76 16.82 -6.24
C GLY A 538 -7.49 16.31 -5.57
N GLU A 539 -6.34 16.27 -6.27
CA GLU A 539 -5.06 15.96 -5.62
C GLU A 539 -4.65 17.07 -4.66
N LYS A 540 -4.23 16.67 -3.45
CA LYS A 540 -3.87 17.58 -2.34
C LYS A 540 -2.37 17.59 -2.05
N ILE A 541 -1.54 17.26 -3.04
CA ILE A 541 -0.08 17.28 -2.94
C ILE A 541 0.48 18.64 -3.42
N SER A 542 1.59 19.08 -2.84
CA SER A 542 2.30 20.26 -3.30
C SER A 542 3.05 20.00 -4.62
N ARG A 543 3.31 21.05 -5.40
CA ARG A 543 4.15 20.97 -6.60
C ARG A 543 5.52 20.36 -6.30
N ASP A 544 6.17 20.86 -5.25
CA ASP A 544 7.52 20.44 -4.88
C ASP A 544 7.56 18.94 -4.54
N ASP A 545 6.60 18.48 -3.74
CA ASP A 545 6.51 17.08 -3.33
C ASP A 545 6.13 16.17 -4.49
N ALA A 546 5.32 16.62 -5.45
CA ALA A 546 4.99 15.84 -6.64
C ALA A 546 6.24 15.52 -7.49
N TYR A 547 7.08 16.53 -7.79
CA TYR A 547 8.35 16.30 -8.48
C TYR A 547 9.33 15.46 -7.68
N ARG A 548 9.48 15.73 -6.37
CA ARG A 548 10.35 14.93 -5.49
C ARG A 548 9.90 13.47 -5.43
N SER A 549 8.58 13.24 -5.43
CA SER A 549 8.00 11.90 -5.42
C SER A 549 8.33 11.12 -6.69
N VAL A 550 8.11 11.72 -7.87
CA VAL A 550 8.41 11.09 -9.17
C VAL A 550 9.91 10.89 -9.34
N LYS A 551 10.74 11.89 -8.99
CA LYS A 551 12.19 11.78 -9.03
C LYS A 551 12.70 10.61 -8.19
N GLN A 552 12.28 10.54 -6.92
CA GLN A 552 12.70 9.45 -6.04
C GLN A 552 12.26 8.10 -6.59
N LEU A 553 11.01 7.99 -7.09
CA LEU A 553 10.51 6.77 -7.69
C LEU A 553 11.35 6.33 -8.90
N LEU A 554 11.73 7.24 -9.79
CA LEU A 554 12.55 6.95 -10.96
C LEU A 554 13.93 6.39 -10.55
N LEU A 555 14.61 7.02 -9.60
CA LEU A 555 15.89 6.54 -9.09
C LEU A 555 15.75 5.14 -8.45
N ASP A 556 14.70 4.92 -7.67
CA ASP A 556 14.48 3.63 -7.01
C ASP A 556 14.09 2.52 -8.01
N LEU A 557 13.36 2.85 -9.08
CA LEU A 557 13.04 1.90 -10.15
C LEU A 557 14.28 1.57 -11.01
N GLY A 558 15.15 2.55 -11.27
CA GLY A 558 16.44 2.35 -11.93
C GLY A 558 17.38 1.46 -11.12
N GLU A 559 17.36 1.57 -9.80
CA GLU A 559 18.09 0.64 -8.93
C GLU A 559 17.42 -0.74 -8.88
N SER A 560 16.09 -0.80 -8.83
CA SER A 560 15.35 -2.07 -8.77
C SER A 560 15.47 -2.90 -10.04
N ILE A 561 15.47 -2.28 -11.23
CA ILE A 561 15.53 -3.01 -12.51
C ILE A 561 16.83 -3.80 -12.67
N THR A 562 17.92 -3.35 -12.03
CA THR A 562 19.22 -4.04 -12.03
C THR A 562 19.32 -5.15 -10.98
N ARG A 563 18.26 -5.38 -10.19
CA ARG A 563 18.19 -6.40 -9.14
C ARG A 563 17.01 -7.38 -9.29
N CYS A 564 16.25 -7.30 -10.37
CA CYS A 564 15.11 -8.20 -10.59
C CYS A 564 15.58 -9.66 -10.61
N GLU A 565 14.94 -10.50 -9.79
CA GLU A 565 15.29 -11.93 -9.68
C GLU A 565 14.51 -12.82 -10.66
N ASP A 566 13.42 -12.31 -11.22
CA ASP A 566 12.55 -13.03 -12.15
C ASP A 566 11.98 -12.12 -13.25
N ARG A 567 11.45 -12.76 -14.30
CA ARG A 567 10.91 -12.08 -15.48
C ARG A 567 9.68 -11.23 -15.19
N GLN A 568 8.88 -11.60 -14.19
CA GLN A 568 7.66 -10.87 -13.85
C GLN A 568 7.99 -9.56 -13.15
N ALA A 569 8.91 -9.59 -12.19
CA ALA A 569 9.44 -8.40 -11.53
C ALA A 569 10.11 -7.46 -12.54
N PHE A 570 10.91 -7.99 -13.47
CA PHE A 570 11.54 -7.18 -14.53
C PHE A 570 10.50 -6.50 -15.43
N LEU A 571 9.44 -7.21 -15.82
CA LEU A 571 8.35 -6.68 -16.63
C LEU A 571 7.55 -5.60 -15.88
N SER A 572 7.20 -5.85 -14.61
CA SER A 572 6.49 -4.89 -13.76
C SER A 572 7.32 -3.63 -13.49
N THR A 573 8.62 -3.76 -13.20
CA THR A 573 9.51 -2.60 -13.02
C THR A 573 9.65 -1.80 -14.33
N SER A 574 9.76 -2.48 -15.48
CA SER A 574 9.78 -1.84 -16.80
C SER A 574 8.50 -1.03 -17.07
N LEU A 575 7.34 -1.59 -16.71
CA LEU A 575 6.05 -0.90 -16.81
C LEU A 575 5.98 0.33 -15.88
N PHE A 576 6.47 0.21 -14.65
CA PHE A 576 6.50 1.33 -13.71
C PHE A 576 7.43 2.46 -14.17
N LEU A 577 8.57 2.15 -14.81
CA LEU A 577 9.44 3.16 -15.42
C LEU A 577 8.69 3.94 -16.51
N PHE A 578 7.97 3.25 -17.40
CA PHE A 578 7.14 3.90 -18.42
C PHE A 578 6.07 4.82 -17.79
N TRP A 579 5.33 4.32 -16.81
CA TRP A 579 4.28 5.13 -16.17
C TRP A 579 4.83 6.29 -15.33
N ALA A 580 6.04 6.18 -14.80
CA ALA A 580 6.72 7.30 -14.14
C ALA A 580 7.08 8.39 -15.16
N ALA A 581 7.52 8.01 -16.37
CA ALA A 581 7.72 8.93 -17.48
C ALA A 581 6.41 9.60 -17.94
N ASP A 582 5.32 8.84 -18.12
CA ASP A 582 3.99 9.40 -18.42
C ASP A 582 3.52 10.36 -17.33
N THR A 583 3.74 10.01 -16.05
CA THR A 583 3.39 10.88 -14.92
C THR A 583 4.16 12.20 -14.99
N LEU A 584 5.48 12.15 -15.23
CA LEU A 584 6.31 13.35 -15.36
C LEU A 584 5.91 14.20 -16.57
N MET A 585 5.62 13.57 -17.71
CA MET A 585 5.15 14.25 -18.92
C MET A 585 3.86 15.04 -18.65
N ARG A 586 2.94 14.47 -17.87
CA ARG A 586 1.64 15.08 -17.55
C ARG A 586 1.71 16.29 -16.64
N PHE A 587 2.81 16.48 -15.93
CA PHE A 587 2.99 17.68 -15.11
C PHE A 587 3.14 18.95 -15.96
N GLN A 588 3.51 18.81 -17.23
CA GLN A 588 3.94 19.90 -18.10
C GLN A 588 2.93 20.19 -19.22
N GLU A 589 2.62 21.48 -19.41
CA GLU A 589 2.01 22.00 -20.65
C GLU A 589 2.80 23.24 -21.11
N PRO A 590 3.40 23.24 -22.32
CA PRO A 590 3.42 22.14 -23.29
C PRO A 590 4.25 20.94 -22.82
N ARG A 591 3.97 19.75 -23.39
CA ARG A 591 4.74 18.52 -23.11
C ARG A 591 6.22 18.69 -23.44
N ASP A 592 7.06 18.11 -22.59
CA ASP A 592 8.50 18.01 -22.84
C ASP A 592 8.80 16.86 -23.80
N LEU A 593 9.35 17.20 -24.97
CA LEU A 593 9.70 16.24 -26.03
C LEU A 593 10.81 15.27 -25.62
N ALA A 594 11.70 15.65 -24.69
CA ALA A 594 12.73 14.76 -24.18
C ALA A 594 12.10 13.65 -23.32
N ILE A 595 11.18 14.03 -22.43
CA ILE A 595 10.43 13.08 -21.60
C ILE A 595 9.58 12.15 -22.49
N GLU A 596 8.90 12.70 -23.51
CA GLU A 596 8.11 11.93 -24.47
C GLU A 596 8.98 10.92 -25.26
N ALA A 597 10.16 11.32 -25.71
CA ALA A 597 11.09 10.45 -26.42
C ALA A 597 11.59 9.29 -25.56
N ILE A 598 11.92 9.54 -24.28
CA ILE A 598 12.29 8.48 -23.33
C ILE A 598 11.08 7.57 -23.05
N GLY A 599 9.90 8.14 -22.81
CA GLY A 599 8.66 7.39 -22.60
C GLY A 599 8.32 6.45 -23.76
N LYS A 600 8.52 6.89 -25.00
CA LYS A 600 8.39 6.05 -26.20
C LYS A 600 9.34 4.83 -26.15
N ARG A 601 10.60 5.04 -25.76
CA ARG A 601 11.58 3.94 -25.67
C ARG A 601 11.17 2.92 -24.61
N LEU A 602 10.76 3.41 -23.43
CA LEU A 602 10.30 2.56 -22.33
C LEU A 602 9.03 1.78 -22.68
N LEU A 603 8.08 2.40 -23.38
CA LEU A 603 6.86 1.74 -23.85
C LEU A 603 7.18 0.57 -24.80
N ASN A 604 7.98 0.81 -25.82
CA ASN A 604 8.31 -0.22 -26.81
C ASN A 604 9.17 -1.35 -26.21
N HIS A 605 10.03 -1.03 -25.25
CA HIS A 605 10.73 -2.02 -24.43
C HIS A 605 9.77 -2.90 -23.64
N TYR A 606 8.84 -2.31 -22.90
CA TYR A 606 7.85 -3.05 -22.12
C TYR A 606 7.02 -4.01 -22.99
N VAL A 607 6.49 -3.51 -24.11
CA VAL A 607 5.66 -4.31 -25.02
C VAL A 607 6.45 -5.47 -25.64
N SER A 608 7.67 -5.18 -26.14
CA SER A 608 8.55 -6.20 -26.72
C SER A 608 8.96 -7.26 -25.70
N THR A 609 9.26 -6.84 -24.47
CA THR A 609 9.60 -7.75 -23.36
C THR A 609 8.41 -8.63 -22.98
N GLY A 610 7.20 -8.07 -22.88
CA GLY A 610 6.00 -8.82 -22.53
C GLY A 610 5.65 -9.91 -23.55
N ILE A 611 5.76 -9.61 -24.85
CA ILE A 611 5.54 -10.60 -25.91
C ILE A 611 6.64 -11.68 -25.90
N LEU A 612 7.90 -11.29 -25.66
CA LEU A 612 9.01 -12.25 -25.55
C LEU A 612 8.83 -13.20 -24.34
N ILE A 613 8.34 -12.69 -23.21
CA ILE A 613 7.98 -13.50 -22.04
C ILE A 613 6.87 -14.50 -22.37
N GLU A 614 5.82 -14.07 -23.07
CA GLU A 614 4.74 -14.98 -23.49
C GLU A 614 5.28 -16.11 -24.38
N LYS A 615 6.17 -15.78 -25.34
CA LYS A 615 6.84 -16.76 -26.19
C LYS A 615 7.68 -17.75 -25.38
N GLN A 616 8.33 -17.29 -24.31
CA GLN A 616 9.06 -18.17 -23.39
C GLN A 616 8.14 -19.11 -22.62
N ILE A 617 6.98 -18.62 -22.17
CA ILE A 617 5.98 -19.43 -21.46
C ILE A 617 5.39 -20.50 -22.39
N GLU A 618 5.08 -20.16 -23.64
CA GLU A 618 4.60 -21.13 -24.63
C GLU A 618 5.64 -22.24 -24.87
N ALA A 619 6.90 -21.87 -25.05
CA ALA A 619 8.00 -22.83 -25.24
C ALA A 619 8.20 -23.76 -24.03
N GLN A 620 8.01 -23.25 -22.81
CA GLN A 620 8.08 -24.02 -21.57
C GLN A 620 6.87 -24.95 -21.36
N SER A 621 5.71 -24.57 -21.89
CA SER A 621 4.45 -25.33 -21.75
C SER A 621 4.25 -26.40 -22.82
N GLY A 622 4.94 -26.26 -23.96
CA GLY A 622 4.94 -27.23 -25.07
C GLY A 622 6.05 -28.29 -25.01
N ALA A 623 6.95 -28.21 -24.02
CA ALA A 623 8.00 -29.19 -23.72
C ALA A 623 7.56 -30.14 -22.59
#